data_AF-A0A7C4MF17-F1
#
_entry.id   AF-A0A7C4MF17-F1
#
_cell.length_a   1.000
_cell.length_b   1.000
_cell.length_c   1.000
_cell.angle_alpha   90.00
_cell.angle_beta   90.00
_cell.angle_gamma   90.00
#
_symmetry.space_group_name_H-M   'P 1'
#
loop_
_entity.id
_entity.type
_entity.pdbx_description
1 polymer ?
#
loop_
_entity_poly.entity_id
_entity_poly.type
_entity_poly.pdbx_seq_one_letter_code
_entity_poly.pdbx_strand_id
1 'polypeptide(L)'
;MPQIRCPKCGTTVNLENRRNNDFNLILKSVKNKERSFSELLKITKLPRKTLNLRLKQLLMENKLIKNEKGLYCANDGGGGILDKEIQWPANKKLLSLLILCLCLPTISFALAMMIQPTIEPQPLGRFIIKVGVKDVSDVYGWQIGLRFDSTKLKVVSVSPGDFFENPTQCDNLLSKDITDLGNTLFITKVYNGTIVICQTLKGDSPPKSGSGTLAIIEFQFYSSDYEKPELIFDDPAYGTALGRKDATEIPIDRNSISIEFEILQ
;
A
#
# COMPACT_ATOMS: atom_id res chain seq x y z
N MET A 1 11.74 -6.05 13.62
CA MET A 1 11.24 -7.31 13.01
C MET A 1 11.06 -8.36 14.10
N PRO A 2 9.90 -9.05 14.18
CA PRO A 2 9.67 -10.04 15.22
C PRO A 2 10.60 -11.25 15.02
N GLN A 3 11.43 -11.52 16.03
CA GLN A 3 12.34 -12.66 16.08
C GLN A 3 11.86 -13.62 17.17
N ILE A 4 11.83 -14.92 16.87
CA ILE A 4 11.49 -15.94 17.87
C ILE A 4 12.71 -16.82 18.07
N ARG A 5 13.07 -17.04 19.34
CA ARG A 5 14.14 -17.96 19.70
C ARG A 5 13.57 -19.37 19.76
N CYS A 6 14.16 -20.31 19.02
CA CYS A 6 13.74 -21.70 19.09
C CYS A 6 14.01 -22.26 20.49
N PRO A 7 12.99 -22.78 21.22
CA PRO A 7 13.19 -23.31 22.56
C PRO A 7 14.04 -24.60 22.59
N LYS A 8 14.20 -25.26 21.42
CA LYS A 8 14.93 -26.54 21.33
C LYS A 8 16.41 -26.38 20.95
N CYS A 9 16.76 -25.41 20.12
CA CYS A 9 18.14 -25.24 19.61
C CYS A 9 18.72 -23.84 19.84
N GLY A 10 17.98 -22.92 20.46
CA GLY A 10 18.46 -21.57 20.81
C GLY A 10 18.65 -20.62 19.61
N THR A 11 18.51 -21.11 18.38
CA THR A 11 18.64 -20.32 17.15
C THR A 11 17.53 -19.28 17.07
N THR A 12 17.93 -18.03 16.84
CA THR A 12 17.01 -16.92 16.57
C THR A 12 16.52 -17.03 15.14
N VAL A 13 15.22 -17.25 14.96
CA VAL A 13 14.62 -17.39 13.64
C VAL A 13 13.85 -16.12 13.30
N ASN A 14 14.28 -15.47 12.22
CA ASN A 14 13.50 -14.42 11.59
C ASN A 14 12.25 -15.05 10.92
N LEU A 15 11.07 -14.63 11.36
CA LEU A 15 9.79 -15.18 10.89
C LEU A 15 9.55 -14.94 9.40
N GLU A 16 10.08 -13.84 8.87
CA GLU A 16 10.00 -13.49 7.46
C GLU A 16 10.90 -14.39 6.62
N ASN A 17 12.14 -14.63 7.06
CA ASN A 17 13.04 -15.58 6.40
C ASN A 17 12.46 -16.99 6.40
N ARG A 18 11.86 -17.43 7.51
CA ARG A 18 11.18 -18.73 7.58
C ARG A 18 9.99 -18.80 6.63
N ARG A 19 9.16 -17.75 6.57
CA ARG A 19 8.04 -17.67 5.62
C ARG A 19 8.53 -17.80 4.18
N ASN A 20 9.57 -17.07 3.80
CA ASN A 20 10.10 -17.08 2.44
C ASN A 20 10.69 -18.46 2.06
N ASN A 21 11.37 -19.11 3.01
CA ASN A 21 11.84 -20.48 2.82
C ASN A 21 10.69 -21.48 2.63
N ASP A 22 9.63 -21.39 3.45
CA ASP A 22 8.44 -22.24 3.30
C ASP A 22 7.79 -22.04 1.91
N PHE A 23 7.66 -20.79 1.45
CA PHE A 23 7.12 -20.46 0.13
C PHE A 23 7.96 -21.06 -1.00
N ASN A 24 9.28 -20.91 -0.94
CA ASN A 24 10.18 -21.45 -1.95
C ASN A 24 10.09 -22.98 -2.05
N LEU A 25 9.96 -23.67 -0.92
CA LEU A 25 9.77 -25.13 -0.90
C LEU A 25 8.47 -25.54 -1.60
N ILE A 26 7.37 -24.84 -1.32
CA ILE A 26 6.07 -25.11 -1.92
C ILE A 26 6.11 -24.83 -3.43
N LEU A 27 6.56 -23.65 -3.85
CA LEU A 27 6.61 -23.26 -5.26
C LEU A 27 7.50 -24.21 -6.08
N LYS A 28 8.68 -24.57 -5.55
CA LYS A 28 9.56 -25.55 -6.22
C LYS A 28 8.90 -26.92 -6.41
N SER A 29 8.06 -27.33 -5.46
CA SER A 29 7.38 -28.64 -5.53
C SER A 29 6.22 -28.71 -6.52
N VAL A 30 5.60 -27.56 -6.84
CA VAL A 30 4.49 -27.46 -7.82
C VAL A 30 4.93 -27.01 -9.21
N LYS A 31 6.15 -26.45 -9.35
CA LYS A 31 6.66 -25.90 -10.62
C LYS A 31 6.56 -26.86 -11.80
N ASN A 32 6.82 -28.15 -11.59
CA ASN A 32 6.89 -29.12 -12.67
C ASN A 32 5.66 -30.03 -12.76
N LYS A 33 4.80 -30.04 -11.73
CA LYS A 33 3.67 -30.96 -11.63
C LYS A 33 2.66 -30.45 -10.61
N GLU A 34 1.38 -30.51 -10.96
CA GLU A 34 0.28 -30.23 -10.03
C GLU A 34 0.33 -31.20 -8.86
N ARG A 35 0.18 -30.70 -7.64
CA ARG A 35 0.25 -31.52 -6.42
C ARG A 35 -1.00 -31.40 -5.58
N SER A 36 -1.42 -32.52 -5.02
CA SER A 36 -2.41 -32.55 -3.96
C SER A 36 -1.80 -32.04 -2.65
N PHE A 37 -2.67 -31.62 -1.71
CA PHE A 37 -2.22 -31.23 -0.36
C PHE A 37 -1.38 -32.33 0.32
N SER A 38 -1.77 -33.59 0.15
CA SER A 38 -1.08 -34.74 0.75
C SER A 38 0.31 -34.96 0.16
N GLU A 39 0.49 -34.73 -1.15
CA GLU A 39 1.81 -34.80 -1.79
C GLU A 39 2.71 -33.66 -1.33
N LEU A 40 2.17 -32.44 -1.24
CA LEU A 40 2.92 -31.28 -0.73
C LEU A 40 3.37 -31.50 0.72
N LEU A 41 2.54 -32.12 1.54
CA LEU A 41 2.88 -32.46 2.91
C LEU A 41 4.07 -33.43 2.98
N LYS A 42 4.11 -34.43 2.09
CA LYS A 42 5.22 -35.40 2.00
C LYS A 42 6.50 -34.76 1.46
N ILE A 43 6.41 -33.92 0.43
CA ILE A 43 7.57 -33.32 -0.26
C ILE A 43 8.21 -32.23 0.61
N THR A 44 7.41 -31.29 1.11
CA THR A 44 7.92 -30.11 1.83
C THR A 44 8.31 -30.42 3.27
N LYS A 45 7.81 -31.53 3.84
CA LYS A 45 7.95 -31.91 5.26
C LYS A 45 7.50 -30.81 6.24
N LEU A 46 6.66 -29.87 5.78
CA LEU A 46 6.11 -28.81 6.60
C LEU A 46 5.00 -29.36 7.51
N PRO A 47 4.82 -28.84 8.74
CA PRO A 47 3.68 -29.18 9.57
C PRO A 47 2.36 -28.87 8.85
N ARG A 48 1.35 -29.72 9.00
CA ARG A 48 0.06 -29.61 8.30
C ARG A 48 -0.59 -28.23 8.42
N LYS A 49 -0.56 -27.65 9.63
CA LYS A 49 -1.10 -26.30 9.90
C LYS A 49 -0.30 -25.22 9.18
N THR A 50 1.03 -25.31 9.20
CA THR A 50 1.93 -24.38 8.49
C THR A 50 1.71 -24.45 6.99
N LEU A 51 1.66 -25.64 6.40
CA LEU A 51 1.43 -25.82 4.97
C LEU A 51 0.08 -25.20 4.54
N ASN A 52 -1.00 -25.47 5.28
CA ASN A 52 -2.32 -24.90 4.98
C ASN A 52 -2.32 -23.36 5.03
N LEU A 53 -1.69 -22.78 6.06
CA LEU A 53 -1.56 -21.33 6.19
C LEU A 53 -0.78 -20.72 5.01
N ARG A 54 0.35 -21.34 4.63
CA ARG A 54 1.19 -20.85 3.53
C ARG A 54 0.52 -20.99 2.16
N LEU A 55 -0.23 -22.06 1.93
CA LEU A 55 -1.01 -22.23 0.71
C LEU A 55 -2.10 -21.17 0.55
N LYS A 56 -2.82 -20.84 1.63
CA LYS A 56 -3.80 -19.73 1.61
C LYS A 56 -3.15 -18.40 1.26
N GLN A 57 -1.97 -18.12 1.82
CA GLN A 57 -1.21 -16.90 1.51
C GLN A 57 -0.76 -16.85 0.05
N LEU A 58 -0.19 -17.94 -0.47
CA LEU A 58 0.25 -18.01 -1.86
C LEU A 58 -0.90 -17.92 -2.87
N LEU A 59 -2.09 -18.42 -2.52
CA LEU A 59 -3.31 -18.22 -3.30
C LEU A 59 -3.75 -16.75 -3.30
N MET A 60 -3.74 -16.08 -2.13
CA MET A 60 -4.05 -14.65 -2.02
C MET A 60 -3.05 -13.77 -2.80
N GLU A 61 -1.78 -14.16 -2.84
CA GLU A 61 -0.71 -13.49 -3.59
C GLU A 61 -0.71 -13.85 -5.10
N ASN A 62 -1.68 -14.62 -5.59
CA ASN A 62 -1.76 -15.11 -6.98
C ASN A 62 -0.50 -15.87 -7.46
N LYS A 63 0.30 -16.45 -6.54
CA LYS A 63 1.49 -17.26 -6.89
C LYS A 63 1.15 -18.72 -7.14
N LEU A 64 0.01 -19.18 -6.63
CA LEU A 64 -0.55 -20.51 -6.86
C LEU A 64 -1.96 -20.38 -7.40
N ILE A 65 -2.38 -21.38 -8.19
CA ILE A 65 -3.77 -21.61 -8.54
C ILE A 65 -4.18 -22.97 -8.01
N LYS A 66 -5.44 -23.10 -7.60
CA LYS A 66 -6.05 -24.38 -7.24
C LYS A 66 -7.03 -24.76 -8.34
N ASN A 67 -6.78 -25.89 -9.01
CA ASN A 67 -7.64 -26.34 -10.10
C ASN A 67 -8.95 -26.95 -9.58
N GLU A 68 -9.90 -27.21 -10.49
CA GLU A 68 -11.20 -27.81 -10.18
C GLU A 68 -11.10 -29.20 -9.52
N LYS A 69 -9.98 -29.91 -9.75
CA LYS A 69 -9.66 -31.20 -9.13
C LYS A 69 -9.07 -31.06 -7.72
N GLY A 70 -8.92 -29.84 -7.23
CA GLY A 70 -8.39 -29.52 -5.91
C GLY A 70 -6.87 -29.64 -5.77
N LEU A 71 -6.12 -29.72 -6.88
CA LEU A 71 -4.67 -29.75 -6.94
C LEU A 71 -4.10 -28.32 -7.07
N TYR A 72 -2.88 -28.12 -6.57
CA TYR A 72 -2.17 -26.85 -6.61
C TYR A 72 -1.16 -26.85 -7.77
N CYS A 73 -1.20 -25.79 -8.58
CA CYS A 73 -0.25 -25.50 -9.64
C CYS A 73 0.38 -24.11 -9.44
N ALA A 74 1.61 -23.94 -9.95
CA ALA A 74 2.24 -22.63 -9.99
C ALA A 74 1.48 -21.73 -10.98
N ASN A 75 1.22 -20.47 -10.57
CA ASN A 75 0.67 -19.50 -11.49
C ASN A 75 1.80 -18.93 -12.35
N ASP A 76 2.20 -19.70 -13.36
CA ASP A 76 3.26 -19.33 -14.28
C ASP A 76 2.70 -18.36 -15.32
N GLY A 77 2.62 -17.08 -14.94
CA GLY A 77 2.40 -16.01 -15.91
C GLY A 77 3.55 -15.99 -16.92
N GLY A 78 3.41 -16.73 -18.02
CA GLY A 78 4.19 -16.60 -19.25
C GLY A 78 5.64 -17.12 -19.23
N GLY A 79 5.89 -18.16 -20.04
CA GLY A 79 7.17 -18.33 -20.74
C GLY A 79 8.19 -19.29 -20.10
N GLY A 80 8.33 -20.48 -20.68
CA GLY A 80 9.39 -21.42 -20.31
C GLY A 80 9.34 -22.72 -21.09
N ILE A 81 9.42 -22.63 -22.43
CA ILE A 81 9.64 -23.76 -23.34
C ILE A 81 11.11 -24.24 -23.20
N LEU A 82 11.27 -25.57 -23.20
CA LEU A 82 12.47 -26.40 -23.41
C LEU A 82 13.05 -27.09 -22.18
N ASP A 83 12.79 -28.40 -22.11
CA ASP A 83 13.85 -29.39 -21.88
C ASP A 83 13.55 -30.62 -22.77
N LYS A 84 14.04 -30.57 -24.00
CA LYS A 84 14.32 -31.78 -24.79
C LYS A 84 15.84 -31.86 -24.88
N GLU A 85 16.40 -32.95 -24.36
CA GLU A 85 17.81 -33.29 -24.45
C GLU A 85 18.25 -33.33 -25.91
N ILE A 86 19.03 -32.33 -26.33
CA ILE A 86 19.75 -32.33 -27.60
C ILE A 86 21.21 -32.65 -27.25
N GLN A 87 21.73 -33.75 -27.78
CA GLN A 87 23.15 -34.10 -27.68
C GLN A 87 23.99 -33.07 -28.45
N TRP A 88 24.92 -32.40 -27.76
CA TRP A 88 25.73 -31.32 -28.33
C TRP A 88 27.14 -31.79 -28.73
N PRO A 89 27.67 -31.34 -29.89
CA PRO A 89 29.02 -31.66 -30.33
C PRO A 89 30.11 -30.89 -29.54
N ALA A 90 31.32 -31.45 -29.54
CA ALA A 90 32.39 -31.25 -28.56
C ALA A 90 33.04 -29.85 -28.43
N ASN A 91 32.60 -28.82 -29.15
CA ASN A 91 33.24 -27.50 -29.13
C ASN A 91 32.39 -26.43 -28.42
N LYS A 92 32.33 -26.53 -27.09
CA LYS A 92 31.55 -25.66 -26.18
C LYS A 92 31.87 -24.16 -26.31
N LYS A 93 33.07 -23.78 -26.77
CA LYS A 93 33.47 -22.36 -26.90
C LYS A 93 32.88 -21.67 -28.13
N LEU A 94 32.74 -22.37 -29.25
CA LEU A 94 32.22 -21.80 -30.50
C LEU A 94 30.69 -21.61 -30.42
N LEU A 95 30.00 -22.56 -29.80
CA LEU A 95 28.55 -22.56 -29.67
C LEU A 95 28.06 -21.53 -28.65
N SER A 96 28.82 -21.30 -27.57
CA SER A 96 28.58 -20.20 -26.63
C SER A 96 28.65 -18.83 -27.32
N LEU A 97 29.63 -18.63 -28.20
CA LEU A 97 29.79 -17.39 -28.95
C LEU A 97 28.64 -17.16 -29.96
N LEU A 98 28.17 -18.23 -30.61
CA LEU A 98 27.11 -18.17 -31.60
C LEU A 98 25.73 -17.88 -30.97
N ILE A 99 25.48 -18.42 -29.77
CA ILE A 99 24.27 -18.13 -28.99
C ILE A 99 24.28 -16.70 -28.47
N LEU A 100 25.44 -16.19 -28.05
CA LEU A 100 25.58 -14.80 -27.63
C LEU A 100 25.24 -13.84 -28.79
N CYS A 101 25.71 -14.10 -30.02
CA CYS A 101 25.44 -13.25 -31.18
C CYS A 101 23.97 -13.28 -31.66
N LEU A 102 23.26 -14.41 -31.48
CA LEU A 102 21.87 -14.57 -31.92
C LEU A 102 20.84 -14.06 -30.91
N CYS A 103 21.18 -13.96 -29.62
CA CYS A 103 20.28 -13.48 -28.57
C CYS A 103 20.37 -11.96 -28.29
N LEU A 104 21.45 -11.30 -28.70
CA LEU A 104 21.61 -9.84 -28.51
C LEU A 104 20.56 -8.96 -29.23
N PRO A 105 20.07 -9.27 -30.45
CA PRO A 105 19.09 -8.41 -31.11
C PRO A 105 17.69 -8.51 -30.49
N THR A 106 17.27 -9.70 -30.02
CA THR A 106 15.91 -9.90 -29.47
C THR A 106 15.72 -9.27 -28.10
N ILE A 107 16.78 -9.19 -27.29
CA ILE A 107 16.75 -8.49 -25.99
C ILE A 107 16.52 -6.98 -26.19
N SER A 108 17.11 -6.37 -27.23
CA SER A 108 16.94 -4.94 -27.52
C SER A 108 15.51 -4.57 -27.96
N PHE A 109 14.84 -5.43 -28.74
CA PHE A 109 13.44 -5.21 -29.12
C PHE A 109 12.47 -5.40 -27.95
N ALA A 110 12.74 -6.36 -27.05
CA ALA A 110 11.95 -6.57 -25.85
C ALA A 110 12.11 -5.42 -24.84
N LEU A 111 13.32 -4.88 -24.68
CA LEU A 111 13.57 -3.73 -23.79
C LEU A 111 12.84 -2.46 -24.28
N ALA A 112 12.79 -2.24 -25.60
CA ALA A 112 12.12 -1.06 -26.17
C ALA A 112 10.59 -1.08 -25.99
N MET A 113 9.94 -2.25 -26.02
CA MET A 113 8.51 -2.35 -25.70
C MET A 113 8.19 -2.10 -24.22
N MET A 114 9.15 -2.31 -23.32
CA MET A 114 8.99 -2.05 -21.88
C MET A 114 9.20 -0.58 -21.51
N ILE A 115 9.66 0.25 -22.45
CA ILE A 115 9.85 1.69 -22.28
C ILE A 115 8.85 2.40 -23.19
N GLN A 116 7.56 2.13 -23.01
CA GLN A 116 6.58 3.14 -23.40
C GLN A 116 6.62 4.22 -22.33
N PRO A 117 6.99 5.48 -22.65
CA PRO A 117 6.79 6.56 -21.70
C PRO A 117 5.32 6.58 -21.37
N THR A 118 4.98 6.32 -20.10
CA THR A 118 3.63 6.55 -19.61
C THR A 118 3.40 8.05 -19.74
N ILE A 119 2.63 8.45 -20.74
CA ILE A 119 2.21 9.83 -20.92
C ILE A 119 1.27 10.08 -19.74
N GLU A 120 1.79 10.61 -18.63
CA GLU A 120 0.93 11.08 -17.54
C GLU A 120 0.03 12.19 -18.11
N PRO A 121 -1.29 12.11 -17.91
CA PRO A 121 -2.20 13.14 -18.40
C PRO A 121 -1.76 14.49 -17.82
N GLN A 122 -1.76 15.53 -18.64
CA GLN A 122 -1.41 16.86 -18.17
C GLN A 122 -2.53 17.39 -17.27
N PRO A 123 -2.25 17.90 -16.07
CA PRO A 123 -3.28 18.46 -15.20
C PRO A 123 -3.89 19.70 -15.84
N LEU A 124 -5.22 19.83 -15.73
CA LEU A 124 -5.97 21.00 -16.19
C LEU A 124 -5.88 22.18 -15.22
N GLY A 125 -5.60 21.92 -13.94
CA GLY A 125 -5.43 22.94 -12.92
C GLY A 125 -5.32 22.37 -11.51
N ARG A 126 -5.42 23.25 -10.51
CA ARG A 126 -5.34 22.88 -9.08
C ARG A 126 -6.39 23.59 -8.25
N PHE A 127 -6.74 23.00 -7.12
CA PHE A 127 -7.55 23.64 -6.08
C PHE A 127 -7.12 23.17 -4.70
N ILE A 128 -7.47 23.97 -3.71
CA ILE A 128 -7.25 23.70 -2.29
C ILE A 128 -8.59 23.44 -1.61
N ILE A 129 -8.59 22.44 -0.73
CA ILE A 129 -9.63 22.21 0.27
C ILE A 129 -9.07 22.54 1.65
N LYS A 130 -9.84 23.30 2.44
CA LYS A 130 -9.60 23.49 3.87
C LYS A 130 -10.73 22.80 4.63
N VAL A 131 -10.38 21.86 5.50
CA VAL A 131 -11.34 21.19 6.39
C VAL A 131 -11.33 21.90 7.72
N GLY A 132 -12.45 22.50 8.09
CA GLY A 132 -12.61 23.28 9.31
C GLY A 132 -13.46 22.57 10.36
N VAL A 133 -13.26 22.97 11.62
CA VAL A 133 -14.18 22.67 12.73
C VAL A 133 -14.74 23.95 13.31
N LYS A 134 -15.97 23.85 13.83
CA LYS A 134 -16.67 24.96 14.44
C LYS A 134 -17.20 24.59 15.81
N ASP A 135 -16.90 25.47 16.78
CA ASP A 135 -17.45 25.46 18.15
C ASP A 135 -17.32 24.10 18.86
N VAL A 136 -16.18 23.41 18.66
CA VAL A 136 -15.89 22.12 19.28
C VAL A 136 -15.22 22.29 20.65
N SER A 137 -15.41 21.31 21.53
CA SER A 137 -14.84 21.34 22.88
C SER A 137 -14.07 20.07 23.21
N ASP A 138 -12.98 20.20 23.95
CA ASP A 138 -12.22 19.09 24.52
C ASP A 138 -11.60 18.13 23.48
N VAL A 139 -11.19 18.68 22.33
CA VAL A 139 -10.57 17.91 21.25
C VAL A 139 -9.11 17.61 21.60
N TYR A 140 -8.78 16.33 21.67
CA TYR A 140 -7.42 15.84 21.90
C TYR A 140 -6.78 15.25 20.63
N GLY A 141 -7.61 14.73 19.75
CA GLY A 141 -7.22 14.30 18.41
C GLY A 141 -8.39 14.32 17.45
N TRP A 142 -8.09 14.22 16.16
CA TRP A 142 -9.09 14.15 15.11
C TRP A 142 -8.62 13.26 13.98
N GLN A 143 -9.58 12.73 13.24
CA GLN A 143 -9.42 12.00 11.99
C GLN A 143 -10.37 12.58 10.96
N ILE A 144 -9.90 12.73 9.73
CA ILE A 144 -10.69 13.11 8.56
C ILE A 144 -10.53 12.02 7.51
N GLY A 145 -11.65 11.53 7.00
CA GLY A 145 -11.68 10.74 5.78
C GLY A 145 -12.32 11.53 4.66
N LEU A 146 -11.64 11.59 3.51
CA LEU A 146 -12.18 12.19 2.30
C LEU A 146 -12.17 11.18 1.16
N ARG A 147 -13.29 11.08 0.46
CA ARG A 147 -13.45 10.29 -0.76
C ARG A 147 -13.28 11.20 -1.97
N PHE A 148 -12.62 10.70 -3.01
CA PHE A 148 -12.44 11.42 -4.28
C PHE A 148 -12.30 10.46 -5.46
N ASP A 149 -12.57 10.92 -6.67
CA ASP A 149 -12.32 10.14 -7.88
C ASP A 149 -10.84 10.23 -8.28
N SER A 150 -10.08 9.18 -8.03
CA SER A 150 -8.63 9.11 -8.32
C SER A 150 -8.30 9.05 -9.80
N THR A 151 -9.28 8.85 -10.68
CA THR A 151 -9.07 8.93 -12.14
C THR A 151 -9.10 10.38 -12.63
N LYS A 152 -9.78 11.26 -11.89
CA LYS A 152 -9.94 12.68 -12.22
C LYS A 152 -9.12 13.60 -11.33
N LEU A 153 -8.77 13.17 -10.11
CA LEU A 153 -8.10 13.96 -9.09
C LEU A 153 -6.86 13.26 -8.54
N LYS A 154 -5.81 14.03 -8.28
CA LYS A 154 -4.57 13.58 -7.61
C LYS A 154 -4.23 14.51 -6.46
N VAL A 155 -3.98 13.94 -5.28
CA VAL A 155 -3.53 14.70 -4.11
C VAL A 155 -2.08 15.15 -4.35
N VAL A 156 -1.82 16.45 -4.22
CA VAL A 156 -0.53 17.10 -4.51
C VAL A 156 0.22 17.45 -3.24
N SER A 157 -0.50 17.97 -2.26
CA SER A 157 0.04 18.29 -0.95
C SER A 157 -1.02 18.16 0.14
N VAL A 158 -0.55 17.86 1.35
CA VAL A 158 -1.37 17.85 2.57
C VAL A 158 -0.56 18.52 3.66
N SER A 159 -1.17 19.44 4.37
CA SER A 159 -0.57 20.13 5.51
C SER A 159 -1.56 20.26 6.67
N PRO A 160 -1.07 20.34 7.92
CA PRO A 160 -1.90 20.64 9.07
C PRO A 160 -2.48 22.06 8.95
N GLY A 161 -3.69 22.24 9.45
CA GLY A 161 -4.27 23.57 9.67
C GLY A 161 -3.84 24.17 11.01
N ASP A 162 -4.45 25.30 11.38
CA ASP A 162 -4.14 26.07 12.59
C ASP A 162 -4.87 25.59 13.85
N PHE A 163 -5.73 24.57 13.74
CA PHE A 163 -6.59 24.15 14.84
C PHE A 163 -5.80 23.66 16.05
N PHE A 164 -4.69 22.90 15.93
CA PHE A 164 -3.88 22.56 17.10
C PHE A 164 -2.75 23.55 17.33
N GLU A 165 -1.92 23.79 16.33
CA GLU A 165 -0.82 24.77 16.39
C GLU A 165 -0.68 25.44 15.04
N ASN A 166 -0.16 26.68 15.04
CA ASN A 166 0.16 27.37 13.78
C ASN A 166 1.30 26.62 13.09
N PRO A 167 1.14 26.17 11.84
CA PRO A 167 2.20 25.48 11.12
C PRO A 167 3.29 26.48 10.74
N THR A 168 4.23 26.75 11.65
CA THR A 168 5.48 27.40 11.28
C THR A 168 6.32 26.37 10.52
N GLN A 169 6.21 26.39 9.19
CA GLN A 169 7.00 25.60 8.23
C GLN A 169 6.74 24.08 8.23
N CYS A 170 5.60 23.66 7.68
CA CYS A 170 5.42 22.28 7.23
C CYS A 170 4.87 22.26 5.81
N ASP A 171 5.78 22.40 4.84
CA ASP A 171 5.43 22.27 3.43
C ASP A 171 5.34 20.79 3.05
N ASN A 172 4.15 20.39 2.60
CA ASN A 172 3.81 19.09 2.01
C ASN A 172 4.25 17.83 2.79
N LEU A 173 3.34 17.28 3.59
CA LEU A 173 3.56 16.08 4.38
C LEU A 173 3.14 14.78 3.69
N LEU A 174 2.68 14.82 2.43
CA LEU A 174 2.24 13.60 1.71
C LEU A 174 3.31 12.51 1.59
N SER A 175 4.58 12.89 1.56
CA SER A 175 5.69 11.94 1.47
C SER A 175 5.99 11.21 2.77
N LYS A 176 5.38 11.64 3.89
CA LYS A 176 5.62 11.10 5.22
C LYS A 176 4.31 10.61 5.81
N ASP A 177 4.18 9.29 5.97
CA ASP A 177 3.03 8.68 6.63
C ASP A 177 2.80 9.27 8.03
N ILE A 178 3.88 9.59 8.75
CA ILE A 178 3.87 10.12 10.12
C ILE A 178 4.86 11.27 10.23
N THR A 179 4.40 12.41 10.72
CA THR A 179 5.20 13.62 10.98
C THR A 179 5.05 14.07 12.43
N ASP A 180 6.17 14.22 13.11
CA ASP A 180 6.26 14.80 14.44
C ASP A 180 6.30 16.34 14.33
N LEU A 181 5.33 17.02 14.94
CA LEU A 181 5.19 18.48 14.94
C LEU A 181 5.35 19.05 16.36
N GLY A 182 6.27 18.52 17.16
CA GLY A 182 6.51 19.02 18.52
C GLY A 182 5.47 18.51 19.51
N ASN A 183 4.38 19.25 19.73
CA ASN A 183 3.33 18.83 20.67
C ASN A 183 2.27 17.93 20.01
N THR A 184 2.29 17.79 18.69
CA THR A 184 1.33 16.98 17.95
C THR A 184 1.98 15.94 17.05
N LEU A 185 1.24 14.87 16.77
CA LEU A 185 1.58 13.87 15.77
C LEU A 185 0.59 13.99 14.61
N PHE A 186 1.09 14.23 13.41
CA PHE A 186 0.28 14.36 12.19
C PHE A 186 0.52 13.14 11.28
N ILE A 187 -0.56 12.52 10.82
CA ILE A 187 -0.52 11.28 10.06
C ILE A 187 -1.33 11.47 8.79
N THR A 188 -0.78 11.06 7.66
CA THR A 188 -1.49 11.10 6.37
C THR A 188 -1.35 9.79 5.65
N LYS A 189 -2.45 9.31 5.07
CA LYS A 189 -2.44 8.12 4.24
C LYS A 189 -3.36 8.27 3.05
N VAL A 190 -2.80 8.14 1.86
CA VAL A 190 -3.54 8.19 0.59
C VAL A 190 -3.71 6.78 0.05
N TYR A 191 -4.94 6.45 -0.27
CA TYR A 191 -5.36 5.24 -0.95
C TYR A 191 -5.94 5.61 -2.32
N ASN A 192 -6.26 4.60 -3.13
CA ASN A 192 -6.91 4.82 -4.41
C ASN A 192 -8.34 5.35 -4.19
N GLY A 193 -8.53 6.66 -4.32
CA GLY A 193 -9.82 7.36 -4.17
C GLY A 193 -10.22 7.69 -2.74
N THR A 194 -9.31 7.58 -1.77
CA THR A 194 -9.57 7.96 -0.37
C THR A 194 -8.31 8.51 0.27
N ILE A 195 -8.44 9.56 1.06
CA ILE A 195 -7.37 10.07 1.92
C ILE A 195 -7.84 10.09 3.37
N VAL A 196 -6.97 9.64 4.27
CA VAL A 196 -7.16 9.70 5.71
C VAL A 196 -6.09 10.60 6.29
N ILE A 197 -6.50 11.57 7.10
CA ILE A 197 -5.62 12.52 7.77
C ILE A 197 -5.96 12.49 9.24
N CYS A 198 -4.97 12.38 10.11
CA CYS A 198 -5.17 12.43 11.54
C CYS A 198 -4.17 13.38 12.20
N GLN A 199 -4.59 14.05 13.26
CA GLN A 199 -3.67 14.74 14.15
C GLN A 199 -4.08 14.50 15.60
N THR A 200 -3.10 14.28 16.48
CA THR A 200 -3.33 14.12 17.92
C THR A 200 -2.31 14.91 18.72
N LEU A 201 -2.74 15.44 19.85
CA LEU A 201 -1.86 15.96 20.89
C LEU A 201 -1.03 14.83 21.52
N LYS A 202 0.15 15.18 22.03
CA LYS A 202 1.07 14.24 22.70
C LYS A 202 1.11 14.46 24.22
N GLY A 203 1.29 13.35 24.94
CA GLY A 203 1.59 13.33 26.37
C GLY A 203 0.50 13.98 27.22
N ASP A 204 0.88 15.02 27.96
CA ASP A 204 -0.01 15.75 28.86
C ASP A 204 -0.43 17.12 28.32
N SER A 205 -0.30 17.33 27.02
CA SER A 205 -0.83 18.53 26.37
C SER A 205 -2.33 18.69 26.66
N PRO A 206 -2.81 19.88 27.03
CA PRO A 206 -4.22 20.08 27.32
C PRO A 206 -5.07 19.97 26.04
N PRO A 207 -6.27 19.36 26.10
CA PRO A 207 -7.22 19.35 24.98
C PRO A 207 -7.54 20.77 24.50
N LYS A 208 -7.87 20.91 23.21
CA LYS A 208 -8.19 22.20 22.58
C LYS A 208 -9.68 22.32 22.27
N SER A 209 -10.19 23.54 22.45
CA SER A 209 -11.58 23.91 22.15
C SER A 209 -11.60 25.15 21.27
N GLY A 210 -12.66 25.32 20.48
CA GLY A 210 -12.88 26.47 19.61
C GLY A 210 -13.16 26.07 18.17
N SER A 211 -12.84 26.97 17.26
CA SER A 211 -12.99 26.79 15.81
C SER A 211 -11.63 26.94 15.14
N GLY A 212 -11.45 26.32 13.97
CA GLY A 212 -10.19 26.44 13.22
C GLY A 212 -10.09 25.44 12.07
N THR A 213 -8.98 25.50 11.34
CA THR A 213 -8.70 24.58 10.23
C THR A 213 -7.98 23.35 10.75
N LEU A 214 -8.51 22.17 10.46
CA LEU A 214 -7.86 20.88 10.78
C LEU A 214 -6.76 20.54 9.77
N ALA A 215 -7.09 20.60 8.48
CA ALA A 215 -6.20 20.19 7.41
C ALA A 215 -6.39 21.04 6.14
N ILE A 216 -5.31 21.21 5.39
CA ILE A 216 -5.28 21.87 4.10
C ILE A 216 -4.77 20.85 3.07
N ILE A 217 -5.50 20.68 1.97
CA ILE A 217 -5.25 19.63 0.97
C ILE A 217 -5.28 20.27 -0.41
N GLU A 218 -4.22 20.10 -1.17
CA GLU A 218 -4.13 20.53 -2.57
C GLU A 218 -4.39 19.35 -3.49
N PHE A 219 -5.28 19.55 -4.46
CA PHE A 219 -5.59 18.59 -5.53
C PHE A 219 -5.20 19.16 -6.88
N GLN A 220 -4.72 18.28 -7.75
CA GLN A 220 -4.67 18.46 -9.19
C GLN A 220 -5.88 17.78 -9.81
N PHE A 221 -6.48 18.38 -10.83
CA PHE A 221 -7.57 17.79 -11.60
C PHE A 221 -7.20 17.60 -13.07
N TYR A 222 -7.68 16.51 -13.66
CA TYR A 222 -7.39 16.09 -15.04
C TYR A 222 -8.62 16.12 -15.95
N SER A 223 -9.80 16.36 -15.38
CA SER A 223 -11.06 16.51 -16.12
C SER A 223 -11.83 17.70 -15.57
N SER A 224 -12.59 18.41 -16.42
CA SER A 224 -13.42 19.54 -16.02
C SER A 224 -14.73 19.12 -15.33
N ASP A 225 -15.13 17.86 -15.49
CA ASP A 225 -16.31 17.25 -14.88
C ASP A 225 -16.00 16.51 -13.57
N TYR A 226 -14.98 16.95 -12.83
CA TYR A 226 -14.62 16.34 -11.56
C TYR A 226 -15.67 16.65 -10.48
N GLU A 227 -15.92 15.67 -9.63
CA GLU A 227 -16.73 15.86 -8.43
C GLU A 227 -15.83 16.30 -7.27
N LYS A 228 -16.38 17.16 -6.40
CA LYS A 228 -15.66 17.64 -5.22
C LYS A 228 -15.47 16.48 -4.23
N PRO A 229 -14.31 16.39 -3.57
CA PRO A 229 -14.11 15.43 -2.49
C PRO A 229 -15.17 15.54 -1.39
N GLU A 230 -15.59 14.39 -0.86
CA GLU A 230 -16.67 14.28 0.13
C GLU A 230 -16.15 13.71 1.45
N LEU A 231 -16.64 14.24 2.58
CA LEU A 231 -16.33 13.70 3.91
C LEU A 231 -17.00 12.36 4.13
N ILE A 232 -16.26 11.44 4.72
CA ILE A 232 -16.74 10.12 5.13
C ILE A 232 -17.08 10.22 6.61
N PHE A 233 -18.31 9.91 7.02
CA PHE A 233 -18.73 9.85 8.43
C PHE A 233 -19.02 8.42 8.87
N ASP A 234 -19.77 7.67 8.06
CA ASP A 234 -20.28 6.34 8.42
C ASP A 234 -19.33 5.20 8.02
N ASP A 235 -18.03 5.31 8.35
CA ASP A 235 -17.04 4.27 8.07
C ASP A 235 -16.14 4.01 9.30
N PRO A 236 -16.06 2.76 9.80
CA PRO A 236 -15.28 2.45 11.01
C PRO A 236 -13.76 2.53 10.80
N ALA A 237 -13.27 2.48 9.56
CA ALA A 237 -11.85 2.54 9.24
C ALA A 237 -11.41 3.93 8.78
N TYR A 238 -12.29 4.66 8.10
CA TYR A 238 -11.98 5.91 7.41
C TYR A 238 -12.87 7.07 7.83
N GLY A 239 -13.74 6.90 8.83
CA GLY A 239 -14.68 7.92 9.27
C GLY A 239 -13.99 9.17 9.82
N THR A 240 -14.65 10.30 9.61
CA THR A 240 -14.29 11.59 10.18
C THR A 240 -14.80 11.62 11.62
N ALA A 241 -13.89 11.82 12.56
CA ALA A 241 -14.16 11.74 13.98
C ALA A 241 -13.31 12.74 14.77
N LEU A 242 -13.85 13.22 15.88
CA LEU A 242 -13.15 14.02 16.87
C LEU A 242 -13.05 13.20 18.16
N GLY A 243 -11.88 13.20 18.81
CA GLY A 243 -11.61 12.37 19.98
C GLY A 243 -11.11 13.16 21.18
N ARG A 244 -11.52 12.74 22.38
CA ARG A 244 -11.02 13.22 23.67
C ARG A 244 -9.75 12.47 24.09
N LYS A 245 -9.10 12.94 25.16
CA LYS A 245 -7.89 12.31 25.72
C LYS A 245 -8.13 10.88 26.19
N ASP A 246 -9.35 10.56 26.62
CA ASP A 246 -9.78 9.23 27.07
C ASP A 246 -10.21 8.30 25.91
N ALA A 247 -9.97 8.70 24.66
CA ALA A 247 -10.37 8.02 23.44
C ALA A 247 -11.90 7.89 23.23
N THR A 248 -12.70 8.66 23.97
CA THR A 248 -14.13 8.81 23.64
C THR A 248 -14.32 9.75 22.46
N GLU A 249 -15.30 9.45 21.63
CA GLU A 249 -15.66 10.28 20.49
C GLU A 249 -16.45 11.51 20.94
N ILE A 250 -16.19 12.64 20.30
CA ILE A 250 -16.97 13.87 20.43
C ILE A 250 -18.04 13.82 19.33
N PRO A 251 -19.33 13.87 19.67
CA PRO A 251 -20.40 13.86 18.67
C PRO A 251 -20.21 15.01 17.67
N ILE A 252 -20.13 14.65 16.39
CA ILE A 252 -20.08 15.61 15.29
C ILE A 252 -21.51 15.81 14.79
N ASP A 253 -22.02 17.04 14.89
CA ASP A 253 -23.16 17.42 14.08
C ASP A 253 -22.67 17.82 12.67
N ARG A 254 -23.53 17.73 11.65
CA ARG A 254 -23.13 18.05 10.27
C ARG A 254 -22.68 19.52 10.08
N ASN A 255 -22.90 20.39 11.06
CA ASN A 255 -22.54 21.79 11.00
C ASN A 255 -21.22 22.10 11.74
N SER A 256 -20.69 21.17 12.52
CA SER A 256 -19.45 21.34 13.28
C SER A 256 -18.21 21.05 12.45
N ILE A 257 -18.35 20.46 11.26
CA ILE A 257 -17.27 20.27 10.28
C ILE A 257 -17.64 20.94 8.95
N SER A 258 -16.73 21.73 8.40
CA SER A 258 -16.90 22.42 7.12
C SER A 258 -15.80 22.05 6.12
N ILE A 259 -16.13 22.18 4.83
CA ILE A 259 -15.17 22.08 3.73
C ILE A 259 -15.23 23.39 2.94
N GLU A 260 -14.12 24.11 2.90
CA GLU A 260 -13.96 25.31 2.07
C GLU A 260 -13.13 24.99 0.84
N PHE A 261 -13.53 25.54 -0.31
CA PHE A 261 -12.92 25.28 -1.61
C PHE A 261 -12.34 26.56 -2.20
N GLU A 262 -11.09 26.50 -2.65
CA GLU A 262 -10.37 27.61 -3.25
C GLU A 262 -9.67 27.15 -4.53
N ILE A 263 -10.01 27.72 -5.68
CA ILE A 263 -9.37 27.39 -6.96
C ILE A 263 -8.07 28.18 -7.08
N LEU A 264 -6.97 27.51 -7.44
CA LEU A 264 -5.70 28.17 -7.72
C LEU A 264 -5.65 28.53 -9.21
N GLN A 265 -5.59 29.83 -9.51
CA GLN A 265 -5.42 30.36 -10.88
C GLN A 265 -3.97 30.30 -11.33
#